data_AF-A0A961NYK8-F1
#
_entry.id   AF-A0A961NYK8-F1
#
_cell.length_a   1.000
_cell.length_b   1.000
_cell.length_c   1.000
_cell.angle_alpha   90.00
_cell.angle_beta   90.00
_cell.angle_gamma   90.00
#
_symmetry.space_group_name_H-M   'P 1'
#
loop_
_entity.id
_entity.type
_entity.pdbx_description
1 polymer ?
#
loop_
_entity_poly.entity_id
_entity_poly.type
_entity_poly.pdbx_seq_one_letter_code
_entity_poly.pdbx_strand_id
1 'polypeptide(L)'
;MSILSLLGKPLVWGAAAAAVLLLEQTGHLGAVMQQVGLGSPAHAAVAGDPAQDRIAQAERDAQSTLPRFVAELTRGGQAWDLNAVRVRVGSGDVWIENIALIGNDMLRGMPSAGQEGLPNAPMQVAMADVIDWAFVKNGQGYGYYTVHASLEALPPAQAAVARSFLADRPLPQGW
;
A
#
# COMPACT_ATOMS: atom_id res chain seq x y z
N MET A 1 -10.13 54.32 10.47
CA MET A 1 -10.84 53.94 9.23
C MET A 1 -10.04 52.79 8.64
N SER A 2 -10.56 51.57 8.75
CA SER A 2 -9.79 50.33 8.67
C SER A 2 -9.44 49.92 7.24
N ILE A 3 -8.18 49.54 7.04
CA ILE A 3 -7.69 48.79 5.88
C ILE A 3 -7.99 47.31 6.16
N LEU A 4 -8.91 46.72 5.39
CA LEU A 4 -9.28 45.31 5.53
C LEU A 4 -8.31 44.42 4.74
N SER A 5 -7.60 43.64 5.53
CA SER A 5 -6.70 42.53 5.24
C SER A 5 -7.04 41.68 4.01
N LEU A 6 -6.13 41.65 3.03
CA LEU A 6 -5.94 40.57 2.07
C LEU A 6 -5.11 39.46 2.73
N LEU A 7 -5.79 38.49 3.35
CA LEU A 7 -5.16 37.26 3.84
C LEU A 7 -6.19 36.14 3.75
N GLY A 8 -5.99 35.22 2.82
CA GLY A 8 -6.92 34.11 2.64
C GLY A 8 -6.51 33.15 1.53
N LYS A 9 -5.45 32.38 1.80
CA LYS A 9 -5.29 30.95 1.45
C LYS A 9 -3.90 30.46 1.87
N PRO A 10 -3.73 29.90 3.08
CA PRO A 10 -2.51 29.17 3.40
C PRO A 10 -2.53 27.79 2.76
N LEU A 11 -1.43 27.47 2.07
CA LEU A 11 -0.78 26.17 1.98
C LEU A 11 -1.67 24.90 1.99
N VAL A 12 -2.05 24.43 0.79
CA VAL A 12 -2.44 23.01 0.56
C VAL A 12 -1.23 22.16 0.12
N TRP A 13 -0.06 22.78 -0.10
CA TRP A 13 1.17 22.10 -0.55
C TRP A 13 1.94 21.36 0.56
N GLY A 14 1.69 21.66 1.83
CA GLY A 14 2.47 21.11 2.94
C GLY A 14 2.29 19.60 3.16
N ALA A 15 1.08 19.06 2.95
CA ALA A 15 0.79 17.65 3.24
C ALA A 15 1.35 16.70 2.17
N ALA A 16 1.30 17.10 0.89
CA ALA A 16 1.88 16.32 -0.19
C ALA A 16 3.42 16.35 -0.14
N ALA A 17 4.02 17.51 0.14
CA ALA A 17 5.46 17.62 0.31
C ALA A 17 5.97 16.83 1.54
N ALA A 18 5.23 16.84 2.65
CA ALA A 18 5.56 16.05 3.83
C ALA A 18 5.45 14.53 3.58
N ALA A 19 4.44 14.07 2.83
CA ALA A 19 4.31 12.66 2.44
C ALA A 19 5.49 12.21 1.58
N VAL A 20 5.89 13.02 0.59
CA VAL A 20 7.04 12.75 -0.27
C VAL A 20 8.37 12.77 0.51
N LEU A 21 8.56 13.74 1.41
CA LEU A 21 9.75 13.82 2.27
C LEU A 21 9.84 12.67 3.29
N LEU A 22 8.70 12.17 3.81
CA LEU A 22 8.66 11.00 4.69
C LEU A 22 8.89 9.70 3.91
N LEU A 23 8.40 9.61 2.66
CA LEU A 23 8.70 8.51 1.74
C LEU A 23 10.20 8.41 1.42
N GLU A 24 10.85 9.55 1.17
CA GLU A 24 12.31 9.59 0.91
C GLU A 24 13.15 9.25 2.15
N GLN A 25 12.65 9.49 3.37
CA GLN A 25 13.43 9.30 4.59
C GLN A 25 13.17 8.00 5.35
N THR A 26 12.00 7.37 5.21
CA THR A 26 11.61 6.27 6.11
C THR A 26 11.40 4.94 5.42
N GLY A 27 11.10 4.90 4.12
CA GLY A 27 10.81 3.63 3.44
C GLY A 27 9.70 2.79 4.09
N HIS A 28 8.87 3.37 4.98
CA HIS A 28 7.87 2.63 5.75
C HIS A 28 6.48 2.85 5.14
N LEU A 29 5.90 1.79 4.59
CA LEU A 29 4.55 1.84 3.99
C LEU A 29 3.49 2.17 5.02
N GLY A 30 3.69 1.72 6.27
CA GLY A 30 2.79 2.03 7.38
C GLY A 30 2.49 3.53 7.51
N ALA A 31 3.50 4.40 7.42
CA ALA A 31 3.32 5.84 7.55
C ALA A 31 2.53 6.44 6.36
N VAL A 32 2.86 6.02 5.13
CA VAL A 32 2.16 6.47 3.92
C VAL A 32 0.70 6.03 3.95
N MET A 33 0.45 4.73 4.23
CA MET A 33 -0.88 4.14 4.24
C MET A 33 -1.77 4.70 5.36
N GLN A 34 -1.20 4.98 6.54
CA GLN A 34 -1.92 5.69 7.61
C GLN A 34 -2.28 7.11 7.18
N GLN A 35 -1.37 7.84 6.53
CA GLN A 35 -1.61 9.21 6.09
C GLN A 35 -2.68 9.31 4.99
N VAL A 36 -2.79 8.30 4.11
CA VAL A 36 -3.85 8.24 3.08
C VAL A 36 -5.12 7.51 3.56
N GLY A 37 -5.22 7.14 4.84
CA GLY A 37 -6.41 6.48 5.39
C GLY A 37 -6.64 5.06 4.87
N LEU A 38 -5.64 4.45 4.24
CA LEU A 38 -5.68 3.07 3.73
C LEU A 38 -5.14 2.04 4.73
N GLY A 39 -4.73 2.50 5.92
CA GLY A 39 -4.14 1.66 6.97
C GLY A 39 -5.06 0.57 7.52
N SER A 40 -6.37 0.71 7.37
CA SER A 40 -7.38 -0.36 7.46
C SER A 40 -8.76 0.27 7.45
N PRO A 41 -9.63 -0.07 6.50
CA PRO A 41 -11.05 0.09 6.70
C PRO A 41 -11.71 -1.29 6.90
N ALA A 42 -12.25 -1.52 8.10
CA ALA A 42 -13.27 -2.54 8.29
C ALA A 42 -14.57 -2.03 7.66
N HIS A 43 -14.73 -2.16 6.34
CA HIS A 43 -16.01 -1.93 5.70
C HIS A 43 -16.83 -3.22 5.80
N ALA A 44 -17.99 -3.15 6.47
CA ALA A 44 -18.96 -4.23 6.43
C ALA A 44 -19.38 -4.48 4.96
N ALA A 45 -19.19 -5.70 4.48
CA ALA A 45 -19.51 -6.07 3.12
C ALA A 45 -21.03 -5.98 2.86
N VAL A 46 -21.44 -5.28 1.80
CA VAL A 46 -22.81 -5.28 1.30
C VAL A 46 -22.75 -5.86 -0.11
N ALA A 47 -23.32 -7.05 -0.28
CA ALA A 47 -23.31 -7.73 -1.57
C ALA A 47 -23.92 -6.86 -2.68
N GLY A 48 -23.18 -6.68 -3.78
CA GLY A 48 -23.61 -5.89 -4.94
C GLY A 48 -23.19 -4.42 -4.93
N ASP A 49 -22.32 -3.99 -4.00
CA ASP A 49 -21.67 -2.69 -4.07
C ASP A 49 -20.56 -2.70 -5.15
N PRO A 50 -20.66 -1.87 -6.22
CA PRO A 50 -19.64 -1.80 -7.27
C PRO A 50 -18.23 -1.46 -6.76
N ALA A 51 -18.11 -0.77 -5.63
CA ALA A 51 -16.83 -0.52 -5.01
C ALA A 51 -16.21 -1.81 -4.45
N GLN A 52 -17.02 -2.66 -3.81
CA GLN A 52 -16.56 -3.94 -3.25
C GLN A 52 -16.21 -4.93 -4.34
N ASP A 53 -16.98 -4.98 -5.43
CA ASP A 53 -16.68 -5.84 -6.58
C ASP A 53 -15.33 -5.50 -7.21
N ARG A 54 -14.97 -4.21 -7.27
CA ARG A 54 -13.65 -3.76 -7.74
C ARG A 54 -12.51 -4.17 -6.82
N ILE A 55 -12.70 -4.09 -5.50
CA ILE A 55 -11.69 -4.55 -4.54
C ILE A 55 -11.51 -6.06 -4.64
N ALA A 56 -12.60 -6.83 -4.71
CA ALA A 56 -12.53 -8.27 -4.86
C ALA A 56 -11.86 -8.69 -6.19
N GLN A 57 -12.07 -7.93 -7.27
CA GLN A 57 -11.35 -8.15 -8.52
C GLN A 57 -9.85 -7.83 -8.37
N ALA A 58 -9.52 -6.73 -7.70
CA ALA A 58 -8.13 -6.35 -7.45
C ALA A 58 -7.38 -7.37 -6.58
N GLU A 59 -8.03 -7.97 -5.58
CA GLU A 59 -7.45 -9.06 -4.79
C GLU A 59 -7.17 -10.29 -5.67
N ARG A 60 -8.10 -10.65 -6.57
CA ARG A 60 -7.89 -11.75 -7.55
C ARG A 60 -6.74 -11.45 -8.50
N ASP A 61 -6.66 -10.22 -9.01
CA ASP A 61 -5.58 -9.80 -9.90
C ASP A 61 -4.23 -9.88 -9.19
N ALA A 62 -4.15 -9.37 -7.95
CA ALA A 62 -2.94 -9.45 -7.13
C ALA A 62 -2.52 -10.90 -6.87
N GLN A 63 -3.46 -11.79 -6.53
CA GLN A 63 -3.19 -13.22 -6.35
C GLN A 63 -2.71 -13.88 -7.64
N SER A 64 -3.29 -13.53 -8.79
CA SER A 64 -2.88 -14.09 -10.08
C SER A 64 -1.44 -13.72 -10.45
N THR A 65 -0.96 -12.55 -10.02
CA THR A 65 0.40 -12.08 -10.27
C THR A 65 1.38 -12.36 -9.13
N LEU A 66 0.91 -12.90 -8.00
CA LEU A 66 1.73 -13.21 -6.83
C LEU A 66 2.89 -14.17 -7.14
N PRO A 67 2.74 -15.24 -7.93
CA PRO A 67 3.87 -16.12 -8.27
C PRO A 67 5.01 -15.37 -8.95
N ARG A 68 4.68 -14.36 -9.77
CA ARG A 68 5.66 -13.51 -10.44
C ARG A 68 6.36 -12.58 -9.46
N PHE A 69 5.60 -11.95 -8.57
CA PHE A 69 6.15 -11.15 -7.49
C PHE A 69 7.18 -11.93 -6.67
N VAL A 70 6.85 -13.17 -6.27
CA VAL A 70 7.76 -14.05 -5.51
C VAL A 70 8.98 -14.48 -6.33
N ALA A 71 8.82 -14.80 -7.61
CA ALA A 71 9.94 -15.12 -8.49
C ALA A 71 10.95 -13.96 -8.57
N GLU A 72 10.46 -12.72 -8.59
CA GLU A 72 11.32 -11.54 -8.67
C GLU A 72 11.92 -11.16 -7.31
N LEU A 73 11.17 -11.37 -6.21
CA LEU A 73 11.70 -11.27 -4.85
C LEU A 73 12.91 -12.19 -4.64
N THR A 74 12.85 -13.42 -5.15
CA THR A 74 13.90 -14.45 -4.96
C THR A 74 15.05 -14.33 -5.95
N ARG A 75 14.85 -13.73 -7.12
CA ARG A 75 15.89 -13.57 -8.14
C ARG A 75 17.02 -12.62 -7.72
N GLY A 76 16.76 -11.70 -6.77
CA GLY A 76 17.76 -10.77 -6.22
C GLY A 76 18.36 -9.78 -7.22
N GLY A 77 17.87 -9.75 -8.47
CA GLY A 77 18.45 -8.98 -9.58
C GLY A 77 17.99 -7.51 -9.65
N GLN A 78 16.93 -7.14 -8.93
CA GLN A 78 16.51 -5.75 -8.77
C GLN A 78 16.61 -5.36 -7.29
N ALA A 79 17.35 -4.29 -7.01
CA ALA A 79 17.29 -3.61 -5.73
C ALA A 79 15.93 -2.89 -5.65
N TRP A 80 15.03 -3.45 -4.84
CA TRP A 80 13.78 -2.82 -4.44
C TRP A 80 14.03 -2.04 -3.17
N ASP A 81 13.49 -0.83 -3.08
CA ASP A 81 13.58 -0.01 -1.86
C ASP A 81 12.77 -0.65 -0.74
N LEU A 82 11.64 -1.27 -1.10
CA LEU A 82 10.81 -2.06 -0.21
C LEU A 82 10.07 -3.16 -0.97
N ASN A 83 9.74 -4.23 -0.26
CA ASN A 83 8.81 -5.26 -0.69
C ASN A 83 7.84 -5.59 0.45
N ALA A 84 6.59 -5.89 0.11
CA ALA A 84 5.56 -6.22 1.10
C ALA A 84 4.43 -7.08 0.52
N VAL A 85 3.70 -7.77 1.40
CA VAL A 85 2.41 -8.38 1.10
C VAL A 85 1.34 -7.86 2.03
N ARG A 86 0.10 -7.81 1.55
CA ARG A 86 -1.09 -7.56 2.35
C ARG A 86 -1.78 -8.87 2.63
N VAL A 87 -2.19 -9.07 3.88
CA VAL A 87 -2.86 -10.27 4.37
C VAL A 87 -4.03 -9.88 5.26
N ARG A 88 -4.98 -10.81 5.44
CA ARG A 88 -6.08 -10.63 6.39
C ARG A 88 -5.71 -11.30 7.72
N VAL A 89 -5.67 -10.52 8.81
CA VAL A 89 -5.37 -11.00 10.17
C VAL A 89 -6.53 -10.62 11.09
N GLY A 90 -7.25 -11.62 11.60
CA GLY A 90 -8.46 -11.38 12.38
C GLY A 90 -9.52 -10.66 11.53
N SER A 91 -9.94 -9.47 11.97
CA SER A 91 -10.95 -8.64 11.30
C SER A 91 -10.36 -7.54 10.41
N GLY A 92 -9.04 -7.44 10.29
CA GLY A 92 -8.36 -6.35 9.61
C GLY A 92 -7.36 -6.83 8.58
N ASP A 93 -6.88 -5.89 7.76
CA ASP A 93 -5.85 -6.17 6.77
C ASP A 93 -4.53 -5.54 7.19
N VAL A 94 -3.44 -6.27 6.97
CA VAL A 94 -2.11 -5.94 7.47
C VAL A 94 -1.13 -6.00 6.32
N TRP A 95 -0.29 -4.97 6.21
CA TRP A 95 0.90 -5.01 5.35
C TRP A 95 2.09 -5.59 6.13
N ILE A 96 2.68 -6.64 5.59
CA ILE A 96 3.91 -7.27 6.06
C ILE A 96 5.05 -6.85 5.12
N GLU A 97 6.00 -6.09 5.64
CA GLU A 97 7.13 -5.48 4.93
C GLU A 97 8.41 -6.32 5.05
N ASN A 98 9.39 -6.04 4.19
CA ASN A 98 10.74 -6.63 4.20
C ASN A 98 10.68 -8.16 4.22
N ILE A 99 9.86 -8.70 3.33
CA ILE A 99 9.55 -10.11 3.24
C ILE A 99 10.64 -10.90 2.51
N ALA A 100 10.79 -12.15 2.91
CA ALA A 100 11.58 -13.15 2.20
C ALA A 100 10.76 -14.43 2.05
N LEU A 101 10.94 -15.15 0.94
CA LEU A 101 10.40 -16.49 0.79
C LEU A 101 11.17 -17.47 1.68
N ILE A 102 10.45 -18.25 2.47
CA ILE A 102 10.97 -19.33 3.29
C ILE A 102 10.33 -20.65 2.86
N GLY A 103 11.13 -21.58 2.34
CA GLY A 103 10.59 -22.78 1.71
C GLY A 103 9.95 -22.46 0.36
N ASN A 104 8.78 -23.04 0.07
CA ASN A 104 8.16 -22.98 -1.25
C ASN A 104 6.93 -22.06 -1.32
N ASP A 105 6.25 -21.83 -0.20
CA ASP A 105 4.90 -21.24 -0.17
C ASP A 105 4.67 -20.32 1.05
N MET A 106 5.71 -20.04 1.83
CA MET A 106 5.63 -19.21 3.03
C MET A 106 6.51 -17.98 2.89
N LEU A 107 5.98 -16.82 3.25
CA LEU A 107 6.69 -15.55 3.34
C LEU A 107 6.94 -15.21 4.80
N ARG A 108 8.11 -14.64 5.10
CA ARG A 108 8.43 -14.09 6.43
C ARG A 108 8.81 -12.63 6.31
N GLY A 109 8.18 -11.76 7.09
CA GLY A 109 8.52 -10.33 7.17
C GLY A 109 8.01 -9.69 8.45
N MET A 110 8.04 -8.37 8.51
CA MET A 110 7.61 -7.60 9.69
C MET A 110 6.28 -6.91 9.42
N PRO A 111 5.31 -6.93 10.34
CA PRO A 111 4.14 -6.07 10.20
C PRO A 111 4.56 -4.60 10.15
N SER A 112 3.88 -3.82 9.31
CA SER A 112 4.11 -2.38 9.18
C SER A 112 3.97 -1.70 10.54
N ALA A 113 4.83 -0.72 10.82
CA ALA A 113 4.83 -0.04 12.11
C ALA A 113 3.47 0.63 12.41
N GLY A 114 3.06 0.60 13.69
CA GLY A 114 1.82 1.26 14.14
C GLY A 114 0.53 0.49 13.90
N GLN A 115 0.60 -0.79 13.49
CA GLN A 115 -0.55 -1.69 13.46
C GLN A 115 -0.91 -2.15 14.88
N GLU A 116 -2.08 -1.76 15.38
CA GLU A 116 -2.55 -2.15 16.72
C GLU A 116 -2.84 -3.66 16.81
N GLY A 117 -2.54 -4.27 17.96
CA GLY A 117 -2.85 -5.67 18.23
C GLY A 117 -1.94 -6.69 17.54
N LEU A 118 -0.93 -6.25 16.78
CA LEU A 118 0.06 -7.13 16.15
C LEU A 118 1.37 -7.18 16.94
N PRO A 119 2.07 -8.33 16.92
CA PRO A 119 3.39 -8.43 17.53
C PRO A 119 4.40 -7.57 16.76
N ASN A 120 5.27 -6.86 17.47
CA ASN A 120 6.45 -6.24 16.87
C ASN A 120 7.56 -7.29 16.64
N ALA A 121 7.23 -8.33 15.89
CA ALA A 121 8.11 -9.46 15.60
C ALA A 121 7.83 -10.04 14.21
N PRO A 122 8.77 -10.78 13.61
CA PRO A 122 8.56 -11.38 12.30
C PRO A 122 7.34 -12.31 12.28
N MET A 123 6.49 -12.13 11.27
CA MET A 123 5.32 -12.96 11.01
C MET A 123 5.60 -13.88 9.82
N GLN A 124 4.98 -15.07 9.84
CA GLN A 124 4.97 -15.97 8.71
C GLN A 124 3.57 -15.96 8.09
N VAL A 125 3.53 -15.92 6.76
CA VAL A 125 2.33 -15.77 5.96
C VAL A 125 2.34 -16.83 4.87
N ALA A 126 1.26 -17.61 4.73
CA ALA A 126 1.11 -18.48 3.57
C ALA A 126 0.80 -17.65 2.34
N MET A 127 1.39 -18.00 1.19
CA MET A 127 1.10 -17.32 -0.08
C MET A 127 -0.39 -17.33 -0.43
N ALA A 128 -1.13 -18.36 0.01
CA ALA A 128 -2.57 -18.46 -0.18
C ALA A 128 -3.38 -17.39 0.60
N ASP A 129 -2.82 -16.84 1.67
CA ASP A 129 -3.48 -15.82 2.51
C ASP A 129 -3.18 -14.38 2.05
N VAL A 130 -2.33 -14.24 1.03
CA VAL A 130 -1.98 -12.95 0.45
C VAL A 130 -3.15 -12.44 -0.39
N ILE A 131 -3.57 -11.21 -0.11
CA ILE A 131 -4.66 -10.52 -0.80
C ILE A 131 -4.17 -9.33 -1.64
N ASP A 132 -2.94 -8.86 -1.41
CA ASP A 132 -2.26 -7.87 -2.25
C ASP A 132 -0.74 -7.98 -2.06
N TRP A 133 0.05 -7.37 -2.93
CA TRP A 133 1.49 -7.30 -2.79
C TRP A 133 2.03 -5.96 -3.29
N ALA A 134 3.24 -5.63 -2.89
CA ALA A 134 3.87 -4.37 -3.23
C ALA A 134 5.38 -4.49 -3.41
N PHE A 135 5.89 -3.76 -4.40
CA PHE A 135 7.29 -3.37 -4.51
C PHE A 135 7.38 -1.84 -4.56
N VAL A 136 8.42 -1.26 -3.96
CA VAL A 136 8.75 0.15 -4.12
C VAL A 136 10.10 0.28 -4.80
N LYS A 137 10.17 1.17 -5.78
CA LYS A 137 11.42 1.52 -6.46
C LYS A 137 11.41 2.96 -6.93
N ASN A 138 12.46 3.70 -6.62
CA ASN A 138 12.63 5.11 -7.01
C ASN A 138 11.40 5.94 -6.62
N GLY A 139 10.86 5.69 -5.42
CA GLY A 139 9.66 6.38 -4.92
C GLY A 139 8.34 5.97 -5.57
N GLN A 140 8.35 4.98 -6.49
CA GLN A 140 7.13 4.46 -7.13
C GLN A 140 6.71 3.10 -6.56
N GLY A 141 5.43 2.98 -6.21
CA GLY A 141 4.79 1.75 -5.76
C GLY A 141 4.20 0.94 -6.90
N TYR A 142 4.71 -0.29 -7.07
CA TYR A 142 4.17 -1.32 -7.96
C TYR A 142 3.40 -2.35 -7.13
N GLY A 143 2.45 -3.05 -7.74
CA GLY A 143 1.47 -3.89 -7.07
C GLY A 143 0.30 -3.02 -6.60
N TYR A 144 0.00 -3.05 -5.30
CA TYR A 144 -1.01 -2.19 -4.67
C TYR A 144 -2.38 -2.24 -5.37
N TYR A 145 -2.79 -3.40 -5.88
CA TYR A 145 -3.98 -3.54 -6.70
C TYR A 145 -5.23 -3.03 -5.96
N THR A 146 -5.34 -3.39 -4.68
CA THR A 146 -6.48 -2.98 -3.83
C THR A 146 -6.48 -1.47 -3.57
N VAL A 147 -5.30 -0.85 -3.52
CA VAL A 147 -5.18 0.61 -3.40
C VAL A 147 -5.59 1.29 -4.70
N HIS A 148 -5.13 0.79 -5.85
CA HIS A 148 -5.57 1.29 -7.16
C HIS A 148 -7.10 1.26 -7.30
N ALA A 149 -7.72 0.14 -6.91
CA ALA A 149 -9.17 -0.01 -6.92
C ALA A 149 -9.90 0.91 -5.92
N SER A 150 -9.22 1.32 -4.84
CA SER A 150 -9.77 2.23 -3.82
C SER A 150 -9.67 3.71 -4.20
N LEU A 151 -8.85 4.10 -5.20
CA LEU A 151 -8.56 5.50 -5.50
C LEU A 151 -9.79 6.37 -5.77
N GLU A 152 -10.84 5.80 -6.35
CA GLU A 152 -12.07 6.53 -6.65
C GLU A 152 -12.97 6.73 -5.42
N ALA A 153 -12.84 5.89 -4.40
CA ALA A 153 -13.57 6.03 -3.14
C ALA A 153 -12.87 7.00 -2.17
N LEU A 154 -11.60 7.33 -2.43
CA LEU A 154 -10.83 8.25 -1.58
C LEU A 154 -11.22 9.72 -1.83
N PRO A 155 -11.17 10.57 -0.79
CA PRO A 155 -11.22 12.02 -0.96
C PRO A 155 -10.17 12.51 -1.97
N PRO A 156 -10.46 13.51 -2.83
CA PRO A 156 -9.58 13.91 -3.92
C PRO A 156 -8.14 14.21 -3.52
N ALA A 157 -7.93 14.82 -2.35
CA ALA A 157 -6.59 15.11 -1.83
C ALA A 157 -5.81 13.83 -1.48
N GLN A 158 -6.48 12.85 -0.86
CA GLN A 158 -5.85 11.56 -0.51
C GLN A 158 -5.58 10.73 -1.77
N ALA A 159 -6.52 10.73 -2.72
CA ALA A 159 -6.34 10.07 -4.01
C ALA A 159 -5.19 10.68 -4.81
N ALA A 160 -4.99 12.01 -4.76
CA ALA A 160 -3.87 12.67 -5.41
C ALA A 160 -2.51 12.28 -4.80
N VAL A 161 -2.43 12.20 -3.47
CA VAL A 161 -1.22 11.72 -2.78
C VAL A 161 -0.94 10.26 -3.15
N ALA A 162 -1.95 9.39 -3.10
CA ALA A 162 -1.78 7.99 -3.50
C ALA A 162 -1.31 7.86 -4.95
N ARG A 163 -1.91 8.60 -5.90
CA ARG A 163 -1.48 8.62 -7.31
C ARG A 163 -0.06 9.15 -7.51
N SER A 164 0.43 10.04 -6.65
CA SER A 164 1.81 10.54 -6.75
C SER A 164 2.86 9.49 -6.36
N PHE A 165 2.45 8.49 -5.57
CA PHE A 165 3.30 7.39 -5.14
C PHE A 165 3.14 6.16 -6.04
N LEU A 166 1.93 5.83 -6.47
CA LEU A 166 1.68 4.63 -7.28
C LEU A 166 2.27 4.77 -8.68
N ALA A 167 2.83 3.69 -9.20
CA ALA A 167 3.13 3.59 -10.62
C ALA A 167 1.82 3.65 -11.44
N ASP A 168 1.87 4.20 -12.64
CA ASP A 168 0.70 4.27 -13.54
C ASP A 168 0.12 2.88 -13.87
N ARG A 169 0.97 1.85 -13.81
CA ARG A 169 0.60 0.44 -13.95
C ARG A 169 1.10 -0.33 -12.73
N PRO A 170 0.30 -1.29 -12.22
CA PRO A 170 0.69 -2.08 -11.05
C PRO A 170 1.87 -3.02 -11.34
N LEU A 171 2.16 -3.35 -12.60
CA LEU A 171 3.31 -4.17 -12.97
C LEU A 171 4.47 -3.30 -13.48
N PRO A 172 5.72 -3.55 -13.04
CA PRO A 172 6.90 -2.94 -13.64
C PRO A 172 7.01 -3.22 -15.14
N GLN A 173 7.63 -2.31 -15.89
CA GLN A 173 7.84 -2.54 -17.32
C GLN A 173 8.73 -3.77 -17.56
N GLY A 174 8.35 -4.60 -18.53
CA GLY A 174 9.05 -5.85 -18.83
C GLY A 174 8.64 -7.00 -17.91
N TRP A 175 7.67 -6.76 -17.04
CA TRP A 175 6.92 -7.81 -16.40
C TRP A 175 5.73 -8.17 -17.30
#